data_AF-A0A0F9RV56-F1
#
_entry.id   AF-A0A0F9RV56-F1
#
_cell.length_a   1.000
_cell.length_b   1.000
_cell.length_c   1.000
_cell.angle_alpha   90.00
_cell.angle_beta   90.00
_cell.angle_gamma   90.00
#
_symmetry.space_group_name_H-M   'P 1'
#
loop_
_entity.id
_entity.type
_entity.pdbx_description
1 polymer ?
#
loop_
_entity_poly.entity_id
_entity_poly.type
_entity_poly.pdbx_seq_one_letter_code
_entity_poly.pdbx_strand_id
1 'polypeptide(L)'
;MEVHAIIDSRLKSGTAQGQIMFWDNTLKRWVNAETSELFWDDTNKRFGIGIASPGQQLHIRGSVSIKALFERTSASNVVTEYKGTGGSMYIGLTNNDFFISSANDLSAGNFFMVQNEGNVGIGISNPGVRLHLFESSENANMRIQTEKVNGLAQVQLFNDARHWDFGIDASDRFVISDATAVKTRLVVDESGQVGIGETAPETLLELTSTAPYFTLHNSTEENSDGGRESRINFKGEQDGTEETTLARIEVSHDGVADDEKGKIVLSVNDGNDGDTPTDVMTIDSDGRVKIGTTSDMLAPLNITGDTAGINDRHEGLWMRGKVGAWIVQLNVRGPRLEIGGGATLDTTPAMSVNYNTGEVGIGTTTPTLPLSVLEKSGHTTTGGFAVKLTNKTGGNTVAGQLVEASTPVGADTDDAFETAAGSADNVIGVVLDAGVADGSEAWVVVSGIADVLMDAGGSARGDRIISSATAGSADVWNVGGAVATHFLEIGHCIETRVGAGLARCILHFN
;
A
#
# COMPACT_ATOMS: atom_id res chain seq x y z
N MET A 1 -56.13 -75.72 31.71
CA MET A 1 -55.88 -75.18 33.06
C MET A 1 -56.74 -75.99 34.02
N GLU A 2 -56.21 -77.09 34.53
CA GLU A 2 -56.84 -77.80 35.65
C GLU A 2 -56.62 -76.96 36.91
N VAL A 3 -57.71 -76.41 37.44
CA VAL A 3 -57.70 -75.75 38.74
C VAL A 3 -57.79 -76.85 39.79
N HIS A 4 -56.66 -77.26 40.34
CA HIS A 4 -56.66 -77.94 41.63
C HIS A 4 -57.02 -76.90 42.69
N ALA A 5 -58.24 -76.97 43.23
CA ALA A 5 -58.60 -76.27 44.45
C ALA A 5 -57.69 -76.80 45.57
N ILE A 6 -56.71 -75.99 46.01
CA ILE A 6 -55.83 -76.33 47.12
C ILE A 6 -56.66 -76.21 48.40
N ILE A 7 -57.38 -77.27 48.75
CA ILE A 7 -57.94 -77.49 50.09
C ILE A 7 -56.89 -78.30 50.86
N ASP A 8 -55.70 -77.73 51.06
CA ASP A 8 -54.66 -78.35 51.87
C ASP A 8 -54.77 -77.84 53.31
N SER A 9 -55.16 -78.74 54.22
CA SER A 9 -55.19 -78.55 55.68
C SER A 9 -53.85 -78.14 56.34
N ARG A 10 -52.78 -77.95 55.55
CA ARG A 10 -51.43 -77.52 55.96
C ARG A 10 -51.16 -76.01 55.84
N LEU A 11 -52.16 -75.20 55.44
CA LEU A 11 -52.09 -73.74 55.52
C LEU A 11 -52.32 -73.27 56.96
N LYS A 12 -51.29 -72.74 57.65
CA LYS A 12 -51.49 -72.09 58.96
C LYS A 12 -52.37 -70.86 58.79
N SER A 13 -53.51 -70.81 59.49
CA SER A 13 -54.32 -69.60 59.63
C SER A 13 -53.55 -68.56 60.46
N GLY A 14 -53.15 -67.46 59.83
CA GLY A 14 -52.46 -66.35 60.52
C GLY A 14 -51.49 -65.53 59.68
N THR A 15 -51.70 -65.39 58.37
CA THR A 15 -50.81 -64.61 57.51
C THR A 15 -51.36 -63.20 57.27
N ALA A 16 -50.49 -62.19 57.38
CA ALA A 16 -50.83 -60.82 57.00
C ALA A 16 -51.14 -60.76 55.50
N GLN A 17 -52.04 -59.86 55.09
CA GLN A 17 -52.40 -59.66 53.69
C GLN A 17 -51.13 -59.38 52.85
N GLY A 18 -50.96 -60.10 51.73
CA GLY A 18 -49.89 -59.86 50.77
C GLY A 18 -48.61 -60.70 50.91
N GLN A 19 -48.57 -61.64 51.86
CA GLN A 19 -47.42 -62.56 51.99
C GLN A 19 -47.40 -63.62 50.89
N ILE A 20 -46.22 -63.82 50.27
CA ILE A 20 -45.98 -64.90 49.30
C ILE A 20 -45.55 -66.18 50.04
N MET A 21 -46.05 -67.33 49.59
CA MET A 21 -45.76 -68.64 50.18
C MET A 21 -44.80 -69.47 49.32
N PHE A 22 -43.87 -70.18 49.97
CA PHE A 22 -42.93 -71.10 49.35
C PHE A 22 -43.09 -72.49 49.95
N TRP A 23 -42.94 -73.53 49.13
CA TRP A 23 -42.93 -74.91 49.62
C TRP A 23 -41.56 -75.22 50.23
N ASP A 24 -41.54 -75.59 51.50
CA ASP A 24 -40.32 -76.06 52.16
C ASP A 24 -40.27 -77.59 52.10
N ASN A 25 -39.30 -78.11 51.36
CA ASN A 25 -39.14 -79.54 51.15
C ASN A 25 -38.63 -80.30 52.39
N THR A 26 -38.02 -79.59 53.34
CA THR A 26 -37.57 -80.10 54.64
C THR A 26 -38.75 -80.15 55.61
N LEU A 27 -39.54 -79.09 55.67
CA LEU A 27 -40.70 -78.99 56.57
C LEU A 27 -41.97 -79.63 56.01
N LYS A 28 -41.96 -80.08 54.74
CA LYS A 28 -43.09 -80.68 54.02
C LYS A 28 -44.38 -79.86 54.12
N ARG A 29 -44.25 -78.53 54.13
CA ARG A 29 -45.36 -77.57 54.21
C ARG A 29 -45.01 -76.28 53.51
N TRP A 30 -46.04 -75.47 53.27
CA TRP A 30 -45.89 -74.09 52.82
C TRP A 30 -45.45 -73.18 53.97
N VAL A 31 -44.50 -72.29 53.71
CA VAL A 31 -44.00 -71.24 54.63
C VAL A 31 -44.15 -69.87 53.97
N ASN A 32 -44.43 -68.83 54.76
CA ASN A 32 -44.56 -67.45 54.27
C ASN A 32 -43.21 -66.73 54.27
N ALA A 33 -42.97 -65.85 53.29
CA ALA A 33 -41.90 -64.85 53.41
C ALA A 33 -42.19 -63.83 54.51
N GLU A 34 -41.13 -63.20 55.03
CA GLU A 34 -41.27 -62.00 55.85
C GLU A 34 -41.78 -60.84 55.00
N THR A 35 -42.69 -60.03 55.54
CA THR A 35 -43.24 -58.86 54.81
C THR A 35 -42.16 -57.81 54.49
N SER A 36 -41.03 -57.84 55.21
CA SER A 36 -39.84 -57.02 54.95
C SER A 36 -38.95 -57.55 53.82
N GLU A 37 -39.12 -58.79 53.35
CA GLU A 37 -38.27 -59.41 52.32
C GLU A 37 -38.97 -59.47 50.96
N LEU A 38 -40.20 -60.00 50.90
CA LEU A 38 -40.96 -60.15 49.66
C LEU A 38 -42.46 -59.94 49.92
N PHE A 39 -43.09 -59.02 49.18
CA PHE A 39 -44.45 -58.58 49.47
C PHE A 39 -45.29 -58.30 48.21
N TRP A 40 -46.53 -58.79 48.17
CA TRP A 40 -47.53 -58.45 47.15
C TRP A 40 -48.66 -57.59 47.75
N ASP A 41 -48.70 -56.31 47.40
CA ASP A 41 -49.80 -55.41 47.74
C ASP A 41 -50.95 -55.62 46.76
N ASP A 42 -51.92 -56.46 47.15
CA ASP A 42 -53.04 -56.80 46.27
C ASP A 42 -54.02 -55.64 46.05
N THR A 43 -54.11 -54.69 46.99
CA THR A 43 -55.01 -53.54 46.85
C THR A 43 -54.54 -52.62 45.73
N ASN A 44 -53.22 -52.38 45.65
CA ASN A 44 -52.64 -51.44 44.67
C ASN A 44 -51.93 -52.14 43.49
N LYS A 45 -51.89 -53.48 43.47
CA LYS A 45 -51.22 -54.31 42.45
C LYS A 45 -49.71 -53.99 42.34
N ARG A 46 -49.02 -54.03 43.48
CA ARG A 46 -47.59 -53.68 43.59
C ARG A 46 -46.76 -54.81 44.21
N PHE A 47 -45.59 -55.07 43.66
CA PHE A 47 -44.64 -56.06 44.13
C PHE A 47 -43.44 -55.40 44.82
N GLY A 48 -43.14 -55.81 46.04
CA GLY A 48 -42.05 -55.32 46.87
C GLY A 48 -40.97 -56.38 47.10
N ILE A 49 -39.70 -55.97 47.02
CA ILE A 49 -38.54 -56.75 47.44
C ILE A 49 -37.79 -55.90 48.48
N GLY A 50 -37.59 -56.40 49.69
CA GLY A 50 -36.98 -55.65 50.80
C GLY A 50 -37.88 -54.56 51.41
N ILE A 51 -39.19 -54.58 51.12
CA ILE A 51 -40.14 -53.55 51.58
C ILE A 51 -41.59 -54.06 51.73
N ALA A 52 -42.21 -53.75 52.86
CA ALA A 52 -43.59 -54.17 53.20
C ALA A 52 -44.71 -53.25 52.67
N SER A 53 -44.36 -52.10 52.10
CA SER A 53 -45.32 -51.13 51.57
C SER A 53 -44.73 -50.52 50.29
N PRO A 54 -44.75 -51.27 49.17
CA PRO A 54 -44.18 -50.81 47.91
C PRO A 54 -44.90 -49.54 47.43
N GLY A 55 -44.17 -48.56 46.90
CA GLY A 55 -44.74 -47.33 46.36
C GLY A 55 -45.08 -47.40 44.87
N GLN A 56 -44.44 -48.34 44.16
CA GLN A 56 -44.48 -48.54 42.70
C GLN A 56 -44.89 -49.98 42.37
N GLN A 57 -45.27 -50.24 41.10
CA GLN A 57 -45.63 -51.60 40.65
C GLN A 57 -44.54 -52.64 40.93
N LEU A 58 -43.27 -52.27 40.83
CA LEU A 58 -42.12 -53.01 41.36
C LEU A 58 -41.30 -52.06 42.23
N HIS A 59 -41.08 -52.40 43.50
CA HIS A 59 -40.26 -51.62 44.43
C HIS A 59 -39.23 -52.52 45.12
N ILE A 60 -37.95 -52.32 44.79
CA ILE A 60 -36.83 -53.01 45.43
C ILE A 60 -36.14 -52.05 46.39
N ARG A 61 -35.99 -52.43 47.66
CA ARG A 61 -35.33 -51.64 48.71
C ARG A 61 -34.25 -52.47 49.40
N GLY A 62 -33.15 -51.83 49.76
CA GLY A 62 -32.03 -52.41 50.51
C GLY A 62 -31.26 -51.32 51.25
N SER A 63 -30.42 -51.71 52.20
CA SER A 63 -29.57 -50.81 52.99
C SER A 63 -28.15 -50.62 52.42
N VAL A 64 -27.86 -51.28 51.30
CA VAL A 64 -26.62 -51.19 50.51
C VAL A 64 -26.99 -50.97 49.04
N SER A 65 -26.00 -50.87 48.14
CA SER A 65 -26.23 -50.75 46.69
C SER A 65 -27.18 -51.84 46.18
N ILE A 66 -28.32 -51.42 45.64
CA ILE A 66 -29.32 -52.31 45.03
C ILE A 66 -28.96 -52.45 43.55
N LYS A 67 -28.76 -53.68 43.07
CA LYS A 67 -28.41 -53.98 41.67
C LYS A 67 -29.45 -54.91 41.06
N ALA A 68 -30.07 -54.47 39.97
CA ALA A 68 -30.71 -55.39 39.03
C ALA A 68 -29.64 -55.85 38.01
N LEU A 69 -29.17 -57.08 38.15
CA LEU A 69 -28.21 -57.67 37.22
C LEU A 69 -28.96 -58.36 36.08
N PHE A 70 -28.78 -57.85 34.87
CA PHE A 70 -29.15 -58.53 33.64
C PHE A 70 -27.85 -58.99 32.99
N GLU A 71 -27.66 -60.30 32.88
CA GLU A 71 -26.45 -60.89 32.32
C GLU A 71 -26.79 -61.86 31.19
N ARG A 72 -25.83 -62.01 30.29
CA ARG A 72 -25.89 -62.93 29.15
C ARG A 72 -24.60 -63.71 29.08
N THR A 73 -24.70 -64.94 28.58
CA THR A 73 -23.55 -65.83 28.36
C THR A 73 -23.18 -65.97 26.87
N SER A 74 -23.87 -65.22 25.99
CA SER A 74 -23.66 -65.18 24.54
C SER A 74 -23.34 -63.77 24.04
N ALA A 75 -23.03 -63.63 22.75
CA ALA A 75 -22.83 -62.35 22.07
C ALA A 75 -24.15 -61.58 21.76
N SER A 76 -25.31 -62.09 22.18
CA SER A 76 -26.61 -61.44 21.97
C SER A 76 -26.73 -60.12 22.73
N ASN A 77 -27.78 -59.33 22.53
CA ASN A 77 -27.95 -58.10 23.30
C ASN A 77 -28.46 -58.43 24.72
N VAL A 78 -28.05 -57.65 25.72
CA VAL A 78 -28.72 -57.61 27.03
C VAL A 78 -29.41 -56.27 27.16
N VAL A 79 -30.74 -56.28 27.17
CA VAL A 79 -31.54 -55.06 27.02
C VAL A 79 -32.64 -54.97 28.06
N THR A 80 -32.99 -53.74 28.41
CA THR A 80 -34.29 -53.38 29.00
C THR A 80 -35.09 -52.61 27.97
N GLU A 81 -36.33 -53.04 27.73
CA GLU A 81 -37.27 -52.36 26.83
C GLU A 81 -38.16 -51.38 27.61
N TYR A 82 -38.22 -50.14 27.15
CA TYR A 82 -39.20 -49.15 27.56
C TYR A 82 -40.22 -48.97 26.44
N LYS A 83 -41.45 -49.39 26.68
CA LYS A 83 -42.50 -49.40 25.67
C LYS A 83 -43.58 -48.35 25.94
N GLY A 84 -43.77 -47.45 24.98
CA GLY A 84 -44.89 -46.52 24.94
C GLY A 84 -45.95 -46.92 23.90
N THR A 85 -47.00 -46.12 23.76
CA THR A 85 -48.04 -46.33 22.74
C THR A 85 -47.55 -46.06 21.31
N GLY A 86 -46.51 -45.23 21.16
CA GLY A 86 -45.92 -44.87 19.85
C GLY A 86 -44.68 -45.67 19.43
N GLY A 87 -44.17 -46.57 20.28
CA GLY A 87 -42.97 -47.36 19.98
C GLY A 87 -42.20 -47.81 21.23
N SER A 88 -41.08 -48.49 21.00
CA SER A 88 -40.18 -48.98 22.06
C SER A 88 -38.82 -48.31 21.97
N MET A 89 -38.19 -48.12 23.13
CA MET A 89 -36.80 -47.73 23.29
C MET A 89 -36.06 -48.81 24.07
N TYR A 90 -34.83 -49.10 23.68
CA TYR A 90 -34.00 -50.13 24.27
C TYR A 90 -32.73 -49.51 24.83
N ILE A 91 -32.39 -49.85 26.07
CA ILE A 91 -31.11 -49.55 26.71
C ILE A 91 -30.41 -50.87 26.99
N GLY A 92 -29.11 -50.96 26.71
CA GLY A 92 -28.42 -52.22 26.92
C GLY A 92 -26.98 -52.28 26.44
N LEU A 93 -26.44 -53.50 26.47
CA LEU A 93 -25.09 -53.78 26.00
C LEU A 93 -25.11 -54.73 24.80
N THR A 94 -24.38 -54.38 23.76
CA THR A 94 -23.96 -55.30 22.69
C THR A 94 -22.46 -55.16 22.47
N ASN A 95 -21.75 -56.24 22.21
CA ASN A 95 -20.28 -56.23 22.05
C ASN A 95 -19.48 -55.48 23.16
N ASN A 96 -19.97 -55.48 24.40
CA ASN A 96 -19.44 -54.73 25.56
C ASN A 96 -19.64 -53.20 25.53
N ASP A 97 -20.24 -52.67 24.48
CA ASP A 97 -20.54 -51.24 24.35
C ASP A 97 -21.97 -50.95 24.84
N PHE A 98 -22.16 -49.74 25.37
CA PHE A 98 -23.45 -49.27 25.87
C PHE A 98 -24.23 -48.54 24.78
N PHE A 99 -25.53 -48.84 24.66
CA PHE A 99 -26.39 -48.25 23.63
C PHE A 99 -27.73 -47.78 24.17
N ILE A 100 -28.25 -46.76 23.49
CA ILE A 100 -29.67 -46.38 23.46
C ILE A 100 -30.14 -46.47 22.00
N SER A 101 -31.19 -47.27 21.75
CA SER A 101 -31.66 -47.60 20.41
C SER A 101 -33.19 -47.68 20.33
N SER A 102 -33.74 -47.48 19.13
CA SER A 102 -35.16 -47.74 18.80
C SER A 102 -35.46 -49.22 18.46
N ALA A 103 -34.43 -50.08 18.39
CA ALA A 103 -34.57 -51.48 18.03
C ALA A 103 -33.97 -52.41 19.09
N ASN A 104 -34.53 -53.62 19.19
CA ASN A 104 -33.98 -54.68 20.03
C ASN A 104 -32.59 -55.13 19.54
N ASP A 105 -32.32 -54.98 18.24
CA ASP A 105 -30.95 -55.03 17.71
C ASP A 105 -30.27 -53.67 17.88
N LEU A 106 -29.51 -53.55 18.98
CA LEU A 106 -28.82 -52.33 19.35
C LEU A 106 -27.79 -51.85 18.30
N SER A 107 -27.34 -52.73 17.39
CA SER A 107 -26.34 -52.42 16.38
C SER A 107 -26.91 -51.77 15.10
N ALA A 108 -28.23 -51.86 14.88
CA ALA A 108 -28.88 -51.47 13.63
C ALA A 108 -29.69 -50.16 13.71
N GLY A 109 -29.86 -49.57 14.89
CA GLY A 109 -30.69 -48.37 15.10
C GLY A 109 -30.23 -47.53 16.29
N ASN A 110 -28.93 -47.35 16.45
CA ASN A 110 -28.36 -46.66 17.59
C ASN A 110 -28.51 -45.14 17.48
N PHE A 111 -29.05 -44.52 18.52
CA PHE A 111 -29.09 -43.05 18.64
C PHE A 111 -27.91 -42.52 19.43
N PHE A 112 -27.55 -43.23 20.50
CA PHE A 112 -26.44 -42.89 21.38
C PHE A 112 -25.71 -44.17 21.75
N MET A 113 -24.38 -44.12 21.72
CA MET A 113 -23.56 -45.24 22.14
C MET A 113 -22.28 -44.79 22.83
N VAL A 114 -21.79 -45.63 23.74
CA VAL A 114 -20.49 -45.46 24.41
C VAL A 114 -19.69 -46.74 24.23
N GLN A 115 -18.56 -46.62 23.54
CA GLN A 115 -17.59 -47.70 23.41
C GLN A 115 -16.97 -48.03 24.77
N ASN A 116 -16.59 -49.28 24.99
CA ASN A 116 -15.85 -49.67 26.19
C ASN A 116 -14.48 -48.94 26.30
N GLU A 117 -13.94 -48.46 25.17
CA GLU A 117 -12.76 -47.59 25.10
C GLU A 117 -13.06 -46.12 25.48
N GLY A 118 -14.34 -45.76 25.63
CA GLY A 118 -14.80 -44.46 26.12
C GLY A 118 -15.08 -43.39 25.06
N ASN A 119 -15.22 -43.78 23.79
CA ASN A 119 -15.73 -42.90 22.74
C ASN A 119 -17.26 -42.89 22.73
N VAL A 120 -17.85 -41.73 22.48
CA VAL A 120 -19.29 -41.52 22.43
C VAL A 120 -19.72 -41.27 20.98
N GLY A 121 -20.62 -42.10 20.47
CA GLY A 121 -21.25 -41.92 19.17
C GLY A 121 -22.69 -41.43 19.31
N ILE A 122 -23.08 -40.45 18.50
CA ILE A 122 -24.48 -40.05 18.29
C ILE A 122 -24.80 -40.28 16.81
N GLY A 123 -25.71 -41.21 16.52
CA GLY A 123 -26.03 -41.64 15.15
C GLY A 123 -24.99 -42.55 14.46
N ILE A 124 -23.90 -42.92 15.15
CA ILE A 124 -22.84 -43.80 14.61
C ILE A 124 -22.45 -44.89 15.60
N SER A 125 -22.19 -46.09 15.10
CA SER A 125 -21.85 -47.29 15.89
C SER A 125 -20.35 -47.50 16.13
N ASN A 126 -19.48 -46.81 15.38
CA ASN A 126 -18.03 -46.87 15.52
C ASN A 126 -17.40 -45.45 15.50
N PRO A 127 -17.50 -44.69 16.60
CA PRO A 127 -16.92 -43.35 16.68
C PRO A 127 -15.38 -43.37 16.59
N GLY A 128 -14.79 -42.55 15.72
CA GLY A 128 -13.34 -42.47 15.54
C GLY A 128 -12.62 -41.53 16.52
N VAL A 129 -13.37 -40.77 17.32
CA VAL A 129 -12.88 -39.80 18.31
C VAL A 129 -13.80 -39.81 19.54
N ARG A 130 -13.41 -39.12 20.62
CA ARG A 130 -14.12 -39.12 21.92
C ARG A 130 -15.61 -38.76 21.83
N LEU A 131 -16.00 -37.85 20.93
CA LEU A 131 -17.38 -37.53 20.62
C LEU A 131 -17.53 -37.43 19.10
N HIS A 132 -18.35 -38.30 18.51
CA HIS A 132 -18.63 -38.31 17.07
C HIS A 132 -20.14 -38.21 16.84
N LEU A 133 -20.58 -37.09 16.27
CA LEU A 133 -21.94 -36.90 15.78
C LEU A 133 -21.96 -37.23 14.30
N PHE A 134 -22.88 -38.08 13.86
CA PHE A 134 -22.98 -38.51 12.47
C PHE A 134 -24.44 -38.55 12.03
N GLU A 135 -24.69 -38.04 10.84
CA GLU A 135 -25.95 -38.17 10.10
C GLU A 135 -25.59 -38.49 8.65
N SER A 136 -26.29 -39.46 8.06
CA SER A 136 -25.97 -39.98 6.72
C SER A 136 -26.85 -39.41 5.61
N SER A 137 -27.98 -38.82 5.98
CA SER A 137 -29.05 -38.41 5.06
C SER A 137 -29.35 -36.91 5.09
N GLU A 138 -28.94 -36.21 6.16
CA GLU A 138 -29.21 -34.80 6.43
C GLU A 138 -27.98 -34.12 7.06
N ASN A 139 -28.09 -32.85 7.45
CA ASN A 139 -27.03 -32.13 8.15
C ASN A 139 -26.87 -32.57 9.61
N ALA A 140 -25.65 -32.99 10.00
CA ALA A 140 -25.30 -33.23 11.39
C ALA A 140 -25.04 -31.90 12.12
N ASN A 141 -25.99 -31.45 12.95
CA ASN A 141 -25.90 -30.17 13.66
C ASN A 141 -25.62 -30.37 15.16
N MET A 142 -24.74 -29.55 15.73
CA MET A 142 -24.61 -29.34 17.18
C MET A 142 -25.13 -27.96 17.54
N ARG A 143 -26.22 -27.88 18.31
CA ARG A 143 -26.81 -26.61 18.75
C ARG A 143 -26.38 -26.29 20.18
N ILE A 144 -25.73 -25.14 20.35
CA ILE A 144 -25.42 -24.55 21.66
C ILE A 144 -26.28 -23.29 21.79
N GLN A 145 -27.09 -23.21 22.84
CA GLN A 145 -28.00 -22.10 23.05
C GLN A 145 -28.09 -21.74 24.53
N THR A 146 -28.40 -20.48 24.79
CA THR A 146 -28.70 -19.98 26.13
C THR A 146 -29.84 -18.96 26.04
N GLU A 147 -30.75 -18.99 27.00
CA GLU A 147 -31.83 -18.00 27.13
C GLU A 147 -31.45 -16.87 28.10
N LYS A 148 -30.21 -16.90 28.61
CA LYS A 148 -29.69 -15.86 29.48
C LYS A 148 -29.54 -14.56 28.67
N VAL A 149 -30.09 -13.46 29.18
CA VAL A 149 -29.84 -12.11 28.64
C VAL A 149 -28.34 -11.84 28.60
N ASN A 150 -27.83 -11.41 27.44
CA ASN A 150 -26.39 -11.23 27.18
C ASN A 150 -25.58 -12.50 27.50
N GLY A 151 -26.18 -13.66 27.23
CA GLY A 151 -25.63 -14.96 27.53
C GLY A 151 -24.68 -15.43 26.43
N LEU A 152 -23.59 -16.07 26.84
CA LEU A 152 -22.60 -16.59 25.92
C LEU A 152 -23.02 -18.00 25.49
N ALA A 153 -23.09 -18.24 24.20
CA ALA A 153 -23.25 -19.56 23.61
C ALA A 153 -21.94 -19.92 22.90
N GLN A 154 -21.12 -20.75 23.53
CA GLN A 154 -19.74 -20.95 23.10
C GLN A 154 -19.23 -22.38 23.28
N VAL A 155 -18.25 -22.75 22.46
CA VAL A 155 -17.36 -23.89 22.67
C VAL A 155 -16.09 -23.39 23.33
N GLN A 156 -15.70 -24.04 24.42
CA GLN A 156 -14.49 -23.69 25.17
C GLN A 156 -13.39 -24.70 24.89
N LEU A 157 -12.21 -24.19 24.52
CA LEU A 157 -11.05 -24.98 24.12
C LEU A 157 -9.94 -24.73 25.14
N PHE A 158 -9.59 -25.77 25.91
CA PHE A 158 -8.55 -25.71 26.93
C PHE A 158 -7.36 -26.59 26.55
N ASN A 159 -6.15 -26.11 26.85
CA ASN A 159 -4.99 -26.95 27.07
C ASN A 159 -4.30 -26.57 28.39
N ASP A 160 -3.10 -27.09 28.62
CA ASP A 160 -2.32 -26.87 29.83
C ASP A 160 -1.86 -25.42 30.05
N ALA A 161 -1.97 -24.55 29.04
CA ALA A 161 -1.50 -23.16 29.11
C ALA A 161 -2.52 -22.10 28.61
N ARG A 162 -3.55 -22.51 27.87
CA ARG A 162 -4.42 -21.61 27.10
C ARG A 162 -5.87 -22.08 27.16
N HIS A 163 -6.73 -21.09 27.11
CA HIS A 163 -8.17 -21.16 27.08
C HIS A 163 -8.68 -20.20 26.01
N TRP A 164 -9.35 -20.75 25.01
CA TRP A 164 -9.99 -20.01 23.92
C TRP A 164 -11.47 -20.31 23.87
N ASP A 165 -12.27 -19.28 23.65
CA ASP A 165 -13.71 -19.37 23.46
C ASP A 165 -14.05 -19.02 22.00
N PHE A 166 -14.93 -19.82 21.41
CA PHE A 166 -15.50 -19.62 20.07
C PHE A 166 -17.02 -19.63 20.19
N GLY A 167 -17.69 -18.56 19.76
CA GLY A 167 -19.15 -18.50 19.86
C GLY A 167 -19.72 -17.08 19.79
N ILE A 168 -20.87 -16.91 20.45
CA ILE A 168 -21.57 -15.63 20.56
C ILE A 168 -21.24 -14.99 21.91
N ASP A 169 -20.84 -13.72 21.90
CA ASP A 169 -20.51 -12.97 23.11
C ASP A 169 -21.73 -12.27 23.74
N ALA A 170 -21.49 -11.53 24.82
CA ALA A 170 -22.53 -10.81 25.55
C ALA A 170 -23.13 -9.60 24.78
N SER A 171 -22.59 -9.26 23.61
CA SER A 171 -23.08 -8.20 22.72
C SER A 171 -23.69 -8.77 21.44
N ASP A 172 -24.05 -10.05 21.45
CA ASP A 172 -24.67 -10.79 20.34
C ASP A 172 -23.78 -10.93 19.08
N ARG A 173 -22.46 -10.77 19.24
CA ARG A 173 -21.50 -10.85 18.11
C ARG A 173 -20.86 -12.22 18.04
N PHE A 174 -20.47 -12.62 16.84
CA PHE A 174 -19.62 -13.79 16.67
C PHE A 174 -18.17 -13.45 17.01
N VAL A 175 -17.52 -14.25 17.86
CA VAL A 175 -16.18 -13.95 18.37
C VAL A 175 -15.26 -15.15 18.44
N ILE A 176 -13.96 -14.86 18.31
CA ILE A 176 -12.87 -15.73 18.78
C ILE A 176 -12.14 -14.98 19.90
N SER A 177 -12.20 -15.52 21.11
CA SER A 177 -11.65 -14.86 22.30
C SER A 177 -10.55 -15.69 22.94
N ASP A 178 -9.42 -15.04 23.23
CA ASP A 178 -8.37 -15.55 24.11
C ASP A 178 -8.78 -15.25 25.55
N ALA A 179 -9.54 -16.17 26.14
CA ALA A 179 -10.06 -16.04 27.50
C ALA A 179 -8.95 -16.09 28.56
N THR A 180 -7.77 -16.65 28.24
CA THR A 180 -6.58 -16.58 29.11
C THR A 180 -6.06 -15.15 29.22
N ALA A 181 -5.98 -14.44 28.10
CA ALA A 181 -5.52 -13.06 28.04
C ALA A 181 -6.64 -12.03 28.27
N VAL A 182 -7.90 -12.47 28.38
CA VAL A 182 -9.10 -11.61 28.44
C VAL A 182 -9.15 -10.65 27.25
N LYS A 183 -8.94 -11.19 26.05
CA LYS A 183 -8.91 -10.43 24.79
C LYS A 183 -9.74 -11.11 23.72
N THR A 184 -10.69 -10.37 23.15
CA THR A 184 -11.31 -10.75 21.88
C THR A 184 -10.31 -10.49 20.76
N ARG A 185 -10.07 -11.50 19.92
CA ARG A 185 -9.05 -11.46 18.86
C ARG A 185 -9.66 -11.25 17.49
N LEU A 186 -10.85 -11.82 17.26
CA LEU A 186 -11.65 -11.63 16.07
C LEU A 186 -13.10 -11.38 16.48
N VAL A 187 -13.74 -10.40 15.83
CA VAL A 187 -15.16 -10.09 15.94
C VAL A 187 -15.78 -10.08 14.55
N VAL A 188 -16.98 -10.64 14.41
CA VAL A 188 -17.95 -10.26 13.37
C VAL A 188 -19.15 -9.67 14.08
N ASP A 189 -19.40 -8.38 13.88
CA ASP A 189 -20.47 -7.68 14.56
C ASP A 189 -21.85 -7.91 13.90
N GLU A 190 -22.89 -7.36 14.52
CA GLU A 190 -24.28 -7.47 14.05
C GLU A 190 -24.56 -6.77 12.70
N SER A 191 -23.65 -5.89 12.26
CA SER A 191 -23.69 -5.23 10.95
C SER A 191 -22.86 -5.97 9.88
N GLY A 192 -22.16 -7.04 10.26
CA GLY A 192 -21.31 -7.84 9.38
C GLY A 192 -19.87 -7.34 9.26
N GLN A 193 -19.46 -6.36 10.06
CA GLN A 193 -18.09 -5.83 10.05
C GLN A 193 -17.14 -6.76 10.81
N VAL A 194 -15.91 -6.92 10.31
CA VAL A 194 -14.90 -7.82 10.84
C VAL A 194 -13.78 -7.04 11.52
N GLY A 195 -13.59 -7.26 12.81
CA GLY A 195 -12.46 -6.70 13.57
C GLY A 195 -11.39 -7.76 13.86
N ILE A 196 -10.12 -7.47 13.57
CA ILE A 196 -8.96 -8.28 13.99
C ILE A 196 -8.11 -7.44 14.95
N GLY A 197 -8.12 -7.81 16.23
CA GLY A 197 -7.57 -6.96 17.29
C GLY A 197 -8.43 -5.73 17.62
N GLU A 198 -9.50 -5.50 16.86
CA GLU A 198 -10.53 -4.48 17.08
C GLU A 198 -11.82 -5.13 17.57
N THR A 199 -12.49 -4.49 18.53
CA THR A 199 -13.78 -4.96 19.05
C THR A 199 -14.96 -4.14 18.55
N ALA A 200 -14.77 -2.91 18.06
CA ALA A 200 -15.83 -2.10 17.50
C ALA A 200 -15.40 -1.60 16.11
N PRO A 201 -15.34 -2.49 15.10
CA PRO A 201 -14.88 -2.10 13.78
C PRO A 201 -15.77 -0.98 13.20
N GLU A 202 -15.15 0.02 12.60
CA GLU A 202 -15.81 1.16 11.93
C GLU A 202 -15.89 0.97 10.39
N THR A 203 -15.24 -0.08 9.88
CA THR A 203 -15.28 -0.48 8.47
C THR A 203 -15.49 -1.99 8.34
N LEU A 204 -15.82 -2.46 7.13
CA LEU A 204 -16.09 -3.89 6.87
C LEU A 204 -14.95 -4.81 7.33
N LEU A 205 -13.69 -4.36 7.26
CA LEU A 205 -12.55 -5.06 7.81
C LEU A 205 -11.59 -4.05 8.47
N GLU A 206 -11.42 -4.15 9.79
CA GLU A 206 -10.50 -3.32 10.56
C GLU A 206 -9.44 -4.14 11.29
N LEU A 207 -8.17 -3.73 11.17
CA LEU A 207 -7.03 -4.35 11.84
C LEU A 207 -6.46 -3.38 12.87
N THR A 208 -6.60 -3.67 14.16
CA THR A 208 -6.08 -2.81 15.24
C THR A 208 -4.91 -3.48 15.96
N SER A 209 -3.75 -2.82 15.92
CA SER A 209 -2.50 -3.23 16.58
C SER A 209 -1.55 -2.03 16.70
N THR A 210 -0.46 -2.13 17.46
CA THR A 210 0.62 -1.13 17.46
C THR A 210 1.33 -1.03 16.11
N ALA A 211 1.21 -2.06 15.27
CA ALA A 211 1.74 -2.12 13.92
C ALA A 211 0.79 -2.97 13.03
N PRO A 212 -0.32 -2.38 12.54
CA PRO A 212 -1.36 -3.11 11.81
C PRO A 212 -1.02 -3.23 10.32
N TYR A 213 -0.13 -4.16 9.98
CA TYR A 213 0.18 -4.47 8.59
C TYR A 213 -0.67 -5.63 8.06
N PHE A 214 -1.04 -5.57 6.79
CA PHE A 214 -1.63 -6.68 6.04
C PHE A 214 -0.61 -7.20 5.03
N THR A 215 -0.41 -8.52 4.97
CA THR A 215 0.57 -9.15 4.08
C THR A 215 -0.16 -9.97 3.02
N LEU A 216 0.12 -9.65 1.75
CA LEU A 216 -0.17 -10.51 0.61
C LEU A 216 1.11 -11.26 0.25
N HIS A 217 1.02 -12.59 0.12
CA HIS A 217 2.16 -13.45 -0.19
C HIS A 217 1.81 -14.34 -1.38
N ASN A 218 2.49 -14.10 -2.50
CA ASN A 218 2.45 -15.00 -3.65
C ASN A 218 3.43 -16.16 -3.39
N SER A 219 2.90 -17.37 -3.27
CA SER A 219 3.69 -18.58 -2.99
C SER A 219 4.33 -19.21 -4.23
N THR A 220 4.20 -18.57 -5.40
CA THR A 220 4.75 -19.06 -6.67
C THR A 220 6.20 -18.64 -6.81
N GLU A 221 7.08 -19.61 -7.04
CA GLU A 221 8.48 -19.38 -7.34
C GLU A 221 8.65 -19.07 -8.84
N GLU A 222 8.96 -17.83 -9.18
CA GLU A 222 9.24 -17.38 -10.55
C GLU A 222 10.15 -16.15 -10.56
N ASN A 223 10.79 -15.83 -11.68
CA ASN A 223 11.65 -14.64 -11.81
C ASN A 223 11.20 -13.74 -12.99
N SER A 224 9.96 -13.89 -13.46
CA SER A 224 9.49 -13.12 -14.62
C SER A 224 9.29 -11.64 -14.27
N ASP A 225 9.41 -10.75 -15.24
CA ASP A 225 9.06 -9.35 -15.02
C ASP A 225 7.54 -9.22 -14.84
N GLY A 226 7.10 -8.64 -13.72
CA GLY A 226 5.70 -8.65 -13.32
C GLY A 226 5.24 -9.93 -12.61
N GLY A 227 6.11 -10.93 -12.41
CA GLY A 227 5.81 -12.11 -11.61
C GLY A 227 5.84 -11.84 -10.11
N ARG A 228 5.56 -12.88 -9.30
CA ARG A 228 5.48 -12.78 -7.82
C ARG A 228 4.49 -11.71 -7.33
N GLU A 229 3.47 -11.42 -8.14
CA GLU A 229 2.61 -10.26 -7.97
C GLU A 229 1.61 -10.42 -6.82
N SER A 230 1.19 -9.28 -6.25
CA SER A 230 0.12 -9.18 -5.28
C SER A 230 -0.68 -7.89 -5.53
N ARG A 231 -2.00 -7.96 -5.40
CA ARG A 231 -2.91 -6.88 -5.81
C ARG A 231 -3.92 -6.51 -4.74
N ILE A 232 -4.26 -5.22 -4.70
CA ILE A 232 -5.51 -4.71 -4.13
C ILE A 232 -6.36 -4.20 -5.31
N ASN A 233 -7.53 -4.80 -5.51
CA ASN A 233 -8.45 -4.42 -6.58
C ASN A 233 -9.62 -3.62 -6.02
N PHE A 234 -9.89 -2.45 -6.61
CA PHE A 234 -11.03 -1.61 -6.30
C PHE A 234 -12.09 -1.82 -7.39
N LYS A 235 -13.12 -2.60 -7.09
CA LYS A 235 -14.19 -2.96 -8.03
C LYS A 235 -15.46 -2.16 -7.74
N GLY A 236 -16.26 -1.94 -8.78
CA GLY A 236 -17.59 -1.35 -8.68
C GLY A 236 -18.56 -2.02 -9.66
N GLU A 237 -19.85 -1.94 -9.33
CA GLU A 237 -20.94 -2.39 -10.20
C GLU A 237 -21.41 -1.23 -11.08
N GLN A 238 -21.62 -1.50 -12.37
CA GLN A 238 -22.29 -0.59 -13.30
C GLN A 238 -23.81 -0.83 -13.28
N ASP A 239 -24.58 0.15 -13.78
CA ASP A 239 -26.02 0.01 -13.98
C ASP A 239 -26.29 -1.13 -14.97
N GLY A 240 -26.62 -2.32 -14.45
CA GLY A 240 -26.75 -3.52 -15.28
C GLY A 240 -26.21 -4.81 -14.66
N THR A 241 -25.62 -4.75 -13.46
CA THR A 241 -25.00 -5.87 -12.70
C THR A 241 -23.61 -6.27 -13.18
N GLU A 242 -23.03 -5.58 -14.15
CA GLU A 242 -21.65 -5.79 -14.55
C GLU A 242 -20.69 -5.26 -13.47
N GLU A 243 -19.82 -6.13 -12.97
CA GLU A 243 -18.72 -5.76 -12.07
C GLU A 243 -17.46 -5.42 -12.88
N THR A 244 -16.76 -4.36 -12.51
CA THR A 244 -15.52 -3.93 -13.19
C THR A 244 -14.49 -3.43 -12.19
N THR A 245 -13.20 -3.77 -12.39
CA THR A 245 -12.10 -3.13 -11.67
C THR A 245 -11.93 -1.68 -12.13
N LEU A 246 -12.24 -0.74 -11.25
CA LEU A 246 -12.09 0.70 -11.47
C LEU A 246 -10.64 1.15 -11.30
N ALA A 247 -9.95 0.56 -10.32
CA ALA A 247 -8.54 0.82 -10.06
C ALA A 247 -7.85 -0.40 -9.41
N ARG A 248 -6.52 -0.44 -9.52
CA ARG A 248 -5.68 -1.49 -8.96
C ARG A 248 -4.39 -0.91 -8.42
N ILE A 249 -3.94 -1.46 -7.29
CA ILE A 249 -2.57 -1.34 -6.81
C ILE A 249 -1.94 -2.72 -6.92
N GLU A 250 -0.85 -2.83 -7.66
CA GLU A 250 -0.07 -4.05 -7.79
C GLU A 250 1.36 -3.82 -7.31
N VAL A 251 1.90 -4.81 -6.62
CA VAL A 251 3.34 -4.94 -6.36
C VAL A 251 3.81 -6.24 -6.98
N SER A 252 4.86 -6.19 -7.79
CA SER A 252 5.40 -7.34 -8.52
C SER A 252 6.91 -7.23 -8.72
N HIS A 253 7.53 -8.30 -9.22
CA HIS A 253 8.97 -8.34 -9.52
C HIS A 253 9.33 -7.40 -10.67
N ASP A 254 10.49 -6.75 -10.58
CA ASP A 254 10.98 -5.80 -11.59
C ASP A 254 12.23 -6.35 -12.32
N GLY A 255 11.99 -6.93 -13.48
CA GLY A 255 13.02 -7.57 -14.31
C GLY A 255 12.96 -9.10 -14.32
N VAL A 256 14.04 -9.72 -14.82
CA VAL A 256 14.09 -11.17 -15.09
C VAL A 256 15.17 -11.94 -14.32
N ALA A 257 15.96 -11.22 -13.52
CA ALA A 257 17.03 -11.81 -12.75
C ALA A 257 16.48 -12.50 -11.50
N ASP A 258 17.30 -13.37 -10.90
CA ASP A 258 17.01 -13.92 -9.58
C ASP A 258 17.47 -12.90 -8.52
N ASP A 259 16.62 -11.93 -8.22
CA ASP A 259 16.91 -10.87 -7.25
C ASP A 259 15.66 -10.50 -6.43
N GLU A 260 15.79 -9.46 -5.58
CA GLU A 260 14.72 -8.94 -4.74
C GLU A 260 14.09 -7.66 -5.27
N LYS A 261 14.25 -7.34 -6.56
CA LYS A 261 13.71 -6.11 -7.15
C LYS A 261 12.19 -6.14 -7.18
N GLY A 262 11.58 -5.05 -6.72
CA GLY A 262 10.14 -4.86 -6.75
C GLY A 262 9.76 -3.58 -7.47
N LYS A 263 8.63 -3.61 -8.17
CA LYS A 263 7.94 -2.44 -8.72
C LYS A 263 6.55 -2.30 -8.11
N ILE A 264 6.07 -1.06 -8.08
CA ILE A 264 4.69 -0.72 -7.72
C ILE A 264 4.01 -0.18 -8.96
N VAL A 265 2.81 -0.67 -9.26
CA VAL A 265 1.99 -0.23 -10.39
C VAL A 265 0.63 0.22 -9.90
N LEU A 266 0.20 1.40 -10.33
CA LEU A 266 -1.15 1.91 -10.17
C LEU A 266 -1.83 1.88 -11.53
N SER A 267 -2.97 1.19 -11.62
CA SER A 267 -3.75 1.05 -12.84
C SER A 267 -5.16 1.61 -12.61
N VAL A 268 -5.73 2.30 -13.62
CA VAL A 268 -7.11 2.84 -13.58
C VAL A 268 -7.84 2.52 -14.86
N ASN A 269 -9.17 2.38 -14.78
CA ASN A 269 -10.03 2.17 -15.93
C ASN A 269 -10.37 3.51 -16.60
N ASP A 270 -10.19 3.61 -17.92
CA ASP A 270 -10.52 4.81 -18.70
C ASP A 270 -11.99 4.88 -19.18
N GLY A 271 -12.80 3.88 -18.82
CA GLY A 271 -14.17 3.67 -19.26
C GLY A 271 -14.31 2.59 -20.34
N ASN A 272 -13.22 2.06 -20.89
CA ASN A 272 -13.23 1.10 -21.99
C ASN A 272 -12.28 -0.11 -21.78
N ASP A 273 -11.72 -0.26 -20.58
CA ASP A 273 -10.72 -1.28 -20.23
C ASP A 273 -11.29 -2.60 -19.69
N GLY A 274 -12.61 -2.70 -19.46
CA GLY A 274 -13.21 -3.87 -18.80
C GLY A 274 -12.56 -4.18 -17.44
N ASP A 275 -12.39 -5.46 -17.07
CA ASP A 275 -11.78 -5.85 -15.78
C ASP A 275 -10.24 -5.77 -15.75
N THR A 276 -9.65 -5.10 -16.74
CA THR A 276 -8.20 -4.98 -16.97
C THR A 276 -7.78 -3.51 -17.10
N PRO A 277 -7.83 -2.72 -16.01
CA PRO A 277 -7.45 -1.31 -16.04
C PRO A 277 -6.03 -1.11 -16.55
N THR A 278 -5.78 0.00 -17.23
CA THR A 278 -4.48 0.34 -17.80
C THR A 278 -3.55 0.98 -16.76
N ASP A 279 -2.26 0.67 -16.82
CA ASP A 279 -1.24 1.24 -15.93
C ASP A 279 -1.04 2.74 -16.17
N VAL A 280 -1.17 3.54 -15.12
CA VAL A 280 -1.02 5.00 -15.18
C VAL A 280 0.12 5.54 -14.33
N MET A 281 0.63 4.76 -13.39
CA MET A 281 1.84 5.09 -12.66
C MET A 281 2.64 3.84 -12.33
N THR A 282 3.95 3.92 -12.50
CA THR A 282 4.88 2.85 -12.11
C THR A 282 6.03 3.44 -11.31
N ILE A 283 6.39 2.80 -10.20
CA ILE A 283 7.64 3.03 -9.49
C ILE A 283 8.47 1.76 -9.68
N ASP A 284 9.61 1.87 -10.36
CA ASP A 284 10.52 0.74 -10.57
C ASP A 284 11.48 0.53 -9.39
N SER A 285 12.26 -0.56 -9.43
CA SER A 285 13.20 -0.92 -8.37
C SER A 285 14.38 0.04 -8.21
N ASP A 286 14.65 0.86 -9.23
CA ASP A 286 15.65 1.94 -9.18
C ASP A 286 15.04 3.25 -8.59
N GLY A 287 13.77 3.23 -8.19
CA GLY A 287 13.05 4.36 -7.60
C GLY A 287 12.56 5.38 -8.63
N ARG A 288 12.59 5.06 -9.93
CA ARG A 288 12.10 5.96 -10.97
C ARG A 288 10.58 5.92 -11.00
N VAL A 289 9.98 7.10 -11.03
CA VAL A 289 8.52 7.25 -11.15
C VAL A 289 8.17 7.56 -12.60
N LYS A 290 7.29 6.76 -13.18
CA LYS A 290 6.66 6.99 -14.49
C LYS A 290 5.20 7.32 -14.25
N ILE A 291 4.70 8.42 -14.82
CA ILE A 291 3.27 8.78 -14.82
C ILE A 291 2.77 8.93 -16.27
N GLY A 292 1.65 8.28 -16.59
CA GLY A 292 1.01 8.26 -17.90
C GLY A 292 1.15 6.91 -18.63
N THR A 293 0.22 6.66 -19.55
CA THR A 293 0.23 5.47 -20.44
C THR A 293 1.16 5.72 -21.63
N THR A 294 1.77 4.68 -22.21
CA THR A 294 2.57 4.81 -23.44
C THR A 294 1.74 5.22 -24.66
N SER A 295 0.41 4.98 -24.62
CA SER A 295 -0.56 5.37 -25.65
C SER A 295 -0.97 6.84 -25.57
N ASP A 296 -1.13 7.43 -24.38
CA ASP A 296 -1.60 8.81 -24.21
C ASP A 296 -0.48 9.80 -23.86
N MET A 297 0.61 9.30 -23.30
CA MET A 297 1.85 10.04 -23.05
C MET A 297 3.01 9.27 -23.66
N LEU A 298 3.29 9.56 -24.93
CA LEU A 298 4.39 8.97 -25.72
C LEU A 298 5.75 8.92 -24.99
N ALA A 299 5.94 9.63 -23.86
CA ALA A 299 6.86 9.27 -22.77
C ALA A 299 6.26 9.73 -21.43
N PRO A 300 6.31 8.90 -20.38
CA PRO A 300 5.86 9.27 -19.05
C PRO A 300 6.68 10.44 -18.49
N LEU A 301 6.10 11.19 -17.55
CA LEU A 301 6.91 12.03 -16.66
C LEU A 301 7.86 11.08 -15.92
N ASN A 302 9.14 11.12 -16.30
CA ASN A 302 10.19 10.34 -15.69
C ASN A 302 11.03 11.27 -14.81
N ILE A 303 10.92 11.10 -13.50
CA ILE A 303 11.79 11.79 -12.54
C ILE A 303 12.84 10.76 -12.14
N THR A 304 14.02 10.83 -12.75
CA THR A 304 15.15 9.96 -12.38
C THR A 304 15.98 10.64 -11.30
N GLY A 305 16.17 9.96 -10.18
CA GLY A 305 17.10 10.37 -9.11
C GLY A 305 18.42 9.58 -9.14
N ASP A 306 18.80 9.03 -10.30
CA ASP A 306 19.93 8.10 -10.38
C ASP A 306 21.24 8.77 -9.92
N THR A 307 21.84 8.16 -8.89
CA THR A 307 22.92 8.73 -8.06
C THR A 307 24.28 8.37 -8.65
N ALA A 308 24.49 8.65 -9.93
CA ALA A 308 25.76 8.42 -10.63
C ALA A 308 26.48 9.73 -11.01
N GLY A 309 26.64 10.64 -10.04
CA GLY A 309 27.59 11.76 -10.13
C GLY A 309 27.03 13.08 -10.68
N ILE A 310 27.33 14.18 -9.99
CA ILE A 310 26.83 15.55 -10.23
C ILE A 310 27.27 16.14 -11.61
N ASN A 311 28.04 15.41 -12.40
CA ASN A 311 28.65 15.90 -13.65
C ASN A 311 27.91 15.45 -14.92
N ASP A 312 27.02 14.46 -14.82
CA ASP A 312 26.24 13.96 -15.95
C ASP A 312 24.96 14.79 -16.13
N ARG A 313 24.48 14.88 -17.38
CA ARG A 313 23.21 15.56 -17.70
C ARG A 313 22.08 14.67 -17.21
N HIS A 314 21.47 15.05 -16.09
CA HIS A 314 20.31 14.34 -15.56
C HIS A 314 19.01 15.02 -15.98
N GLU A 315 18.12 14.21 -16.53
CA GLU A 315 16.78 14.60 -16.95
C GLU A 315 15.92 14.83 -15.71
N GLY A 316 15.65 16.10 -15.40
CA GLY A 316 14.85 16.48 -14.23
C GLY A 316 13.36 16.56 -14.53
N LEU A 317 13.00 17.06 -15.72
CA LEU A 317 11.61 17.17 -16.14
C LEU A 317 11.49 17.14 -17.67
N TRP A 318 10.69 16.20 -18.16
CA TRP A 318 10.32 16.09 -19.57
C TRP A 318 8.89 16.56 -19.78
N MET A 319 8.70 17.61 -20.58
CA MET A 319 7.38 18.13 -20.96
C MET A 319 7.23 18.05 -22.48
N ARG A 320 6.18 17.37 -22.97
CA ARG A 320 5.90 17.25 -24.42
C ARG A 320 4.54 17.81 -24.78
N GLY A 321 4.49 18.50 -25.93
CA GLY A 321 3.24 18.98 -26.51
C GLY A 321 2.43 17.85 -27.17
N LYS A 322 1.09 17.97 -27.16
CA LYS A 322 0.14 17.00 -27.73
C LYS A 322 0.30 16.76 -29.24
N VAL A 323 0.86 17.72 -29.98
CA VAL A 323 0.96 17.70 -31.45
C VAL A 323 2.33 18.21 -31.89
N GLY A 324 3.08 17.40 -32.65
CA GLY A 324 4.45 17.68 -33.07
C GLY A 324 5.44 17.41 -31.94
N ALA A 325 6.53 16.70 -32.22
CA ALA A 325 7.52 16.21 -31.26
C ALA A 325 8.37 17.33 -30.59
N TRP A 326 7.72 18.40 -30.13
CA TRP A 326 8.33 19.48 -29.36
C TRP A 326 8.48 19.00 -27.92
N ILE A 327 9.72 18.70 -27.55
CA ILE A 327 10.12 18.34 -26.20
C ILE A 327 10.73 19.59 -25.59
N VAL A 328 10.21 20.05 -24.45
CA VAL A 328 10.96 20.91 -23.55
C VAL A 328 11.56 19.99 -22.51
N GLN A 329 12.88 19.90 -22.49
CA GLN A 329 13.59 19.19 -21.42
C GLN A 329 14.27 20.22 -20.53
N LEU A 330 14.10 20.03 -19.22
CA LEU A 330 14.82 20.75 -18.20
C LEU A 330 15.82 19.78 -17.56
N ASN A 331 17.11 20.05 -17.77
CA ASN A 331 18.19 19.21 -17.28
C ASN A 331 19.02 19.95 -16.25
N VAL A 332 19.65 19.18 -15.37
CA VAL A 332 20.69 19.69 -14.47
C VAL A 332 22.02 19.07 -14.86
N ARG A 333 23.05 19.91 -15.00
CA ARG A 333 24.45 19.49 -15.22
C ARG A 333 25.37 20.29 -14.30
N GLY A 334 25.90 19.67 -13.25
CA GLY A 334 26.64 20.41 -12.22
C GLY A 334 25.77 21.53 -11.63
N PRO A 335 26.25 22.78 -11.59
CA PRO A 335 25.50 23.94 -11.07
C PRO A 335 24.61 24.60 -12.13
N ARG A 336 24.20 23.91 -13.20
CA ARG A 336 23.47 24.53 -14.32
C ARG A 336 22.07 23.98 -14.49
N LEU A 337 21.11 24.88 -14.68
CA LEU A 337 19.80 24.56 -15.27
C LEU A 337 19.90 24.77 -16.78
N GLU A 338 19.65 23.71 -17.55
CA GLU A 338 19.70 23.73 -19.01
C GLU A 338 18.31 23.50 -19.60
N ILE A 339 17.94 24.31 -20.60
CA ILE A 339 16.66 24.24 -21.31
C ILE A 339 16.95 24.02 -22.79
N GLY A 340 16.24 23.12 -23.43
CA GLY A 340 16.31 22.91 -24.87
C GLY A 340 15.20 22.00 -25.38
N GLY A 341 15.34 21.54 -26.61
CA GLY A 341 14.43 20.56 -27.18
C GLY A 341 15.08 19.65 -28.22
N GLY A 342 14.42 18.52 -28.49
CA GLY A 342 14.89 17.47 -29.41
C GLY A 342 16.06 16.65 -28.85
N ALA A 343 16.61 15.74 -29.66
CA ALA A 343 17.74 14.87 -29.28
C ALA A 343 19.09 15.63 -29.09
N THR A 344 19.09 16.96 -29.17
CA THR A 344 20.30 17.79 -29.22
C THR A 344 20.71 18.37 -27.87
N LEU A 345 19.88 18.26 -26.82
CA LEU A 345 20.24 18.73 -25.48
C LEU A 345 21.46 18.00 -24.90
N ASP A 346 21.76 16.80 -25.38
CA ASP A 346 22.95 16.04 -25.01
C ASP A 346 24.24 16.70 -25.48
N THR A 347 24.19 17.66 -26.41
CA THR A 347 25.38 18.39 -26.90
C THR A 347 25.24 19.91 -26.85
N THR A 348 24.07 20.49 -27.14
CA THR A 348 23.86 21.95 -27.25
C THR A 348 22.50 22.41 -26.70
N PRO A 349 22.42 22.85 -25.42
CA PRO A 349 21.19 23.38 -24.85
C PRO A 349 20.87 24.75 -25.46
N ALA A 350 19.58 25.03 -25.63
CA ALA A 350 19.12 26.31 -26.16
C ALA A 350 19.32 27.46 -25.15
N MET A 351 19.24 27.15 -23.85
CA MET A 351 19.55 28.08 -22.76
C MET A 351 20.26 27.33 -21.62
N SER A 352 21.24 27.98 -21.01
CA SER A 352 21.96 27.48 -19.84
C SER A 352 22.04 28.57 -18.78
N VAL A 353 21.59 28.29 -17.56
CA VAL A 353 21.70 29.19 -16.41
C VAL A 353 22.69 28.58 -15.44
N ASN A 354 23.81 29.25 -15.20
CA ASN A 354 24.85 28.80 -14.27
C ASN A 354 24.64 29.43 -12.89
N TYR A 355 24.23 28.64 -11.90
CA TYR A 355 23.95 29.14 -10.55
C TYR A 355 25.18 29.62 -9.78
N ASN A 356 26.38 29.13 -10.13
CA ASN A 356 27.61 29.58 -9.47
C ASN A 356 28.05 30.97 -9.92
N THR A 357 27.78 31.34 -11.18
CA THR A 357 28.20 32.63 -11.76
C THR A 357 27.03 33.60 -11.94
N GLY A 358 25.78 33.11 -11.92
CA GLY A 358 24.59 33.88 -12.26
C GLY A 358 24.42 34.15 -13.76
N GLU A 359 25.29 33.59 -14.60
CA GLU A 359 25.32 33.87 -16.04
C GLU A 359 24.30 33.02 -16.80
N VAL A 360 23.72 33.64 -17.83
CA VAL A 360 22.75 33.03 -18.73
C VAL A 360 23.32 32.97 -20.14
N GLY A 361 23.50 31.76 -20.66
CA GLY A 361 23.82 31.51 -22.07
C GLY A 361 22.55 31.17 -22.85
N ILE A 362 22.34 31.78 -24.01
CA ILE A 362 21.33 31.35 -25.00
C ILE A 362 22.08 30.85 -26.22
N GLY A 363 21.99 29.56 -26.53
CA GLY A 363 22.76 28.89 -27.58
C GLY A 363 24.25 28.72 -27.26
N THR A 364 24.65 28.91 -26.01
CA THR A 364 26.00 28.61 -25.48
C THR A 364 25.92 28.05 -24.05
N THR A 365 26.89 27.22 -23.68
CA THR A 365 27.09 26.70 -22.32
C THR A 365 28.29 27.33 -21.60
N THR A 366 28.98 28.25 -22.28
CA THR A 366 30.17 28.96 -21.79
C THR A 366 29.96 30.46 -21.93
N PRO A 367 28.89 31.04 -21.33
CA PRO A 367 28.70 32.48 -21.36
C PRO A 367 29.93 33.20 -20.80
N THR A 368 30.33 34.30 -21.45
CA THR A 368 31.47 35.15 -21.02
C THR A 368 31.00 36.50 -20.47
N LEU A 369 29.68 36.74 -20.52
CA LEU A 369 28.97 37.89 -19.96
C LEU A 369 27.71 37.41 -19.21
N PRO A 370 27.16 38.20 -18.26
CA PRO A 370 25.94 37.88 -17.51
C PRO A 370 24.76 37.35 -18.36
N LEU A 371 24.57 37.91 -19.55
CA LEU A 371 23.71 37.33 -20.59
C LEU A 371 24.52 37.25 -21.89
N SER A 372 24.75 36.04 -22.40
CA SER A 372 25.46 35.79 -23.66
C SER A 372 24.54 35.06 -24.64
N VAL A 373 24.35 35.61 -25.84
CA VAL A 373 23.54 35.00 -26.91
C VAL A 373 24.46 34.56 -28.04
N LEU A 374 24.52 33.24 -28.28
CA LEU A 374 25.39 32.58 -29.26
C LEU A 374 26.87 33.00 -29.17
N GLU A 375 27.29 33.50 -28.00
CA GLU A 375 28.58 34.17 -27.76
C GLU A 375 28.93 35.35 -28.68
N LYS A 376 27.97 35.86 -29.46
CA LYS A 376 28.17 36.98 -30.40
C LYS A 376 27.67 38.31 -29.85
N SER A 377 26.65 38.29 -28.98
CA SER A 377 26.14 39.48 -28.30
C SER A 377 25.84 39.20 -26.83
N GLY A 378 25.85 40.26 -26.00
CA GLY A 378 25.55 40.11 -24.59
C GLY A 378 25.42 41.41 -23.81
N HIS A 379 24.99 41.29 -22.55
CA HIS A 379 24.94 42.41 -21.61
C HIS A 379 26.13 42.37 -20.67
N THR A 380 26.85 43.48 -20.60
CA THR A 380 27.98 43.66 -19.66
C THR A 380 27.47 43.85 -18.23
N THR A 381 28.36 43.62 -17.25
CA THR A 381 28.08 43.85 -15.82
C THR A 381 27.76 45.32 -15.52
N THR A 382 28.28 46.25 -16.32
CA THR A 382 28.03 47.69 -16.18
C THR A 382 26.67 48.12 -16.76
N GLY A 383 26.01 47.28 -17.56
CA GLY A 383 24.71 47.56 -18.18
C GLY A 383 24.78 48.00 -19.65
N GLY A 384 25.92 47.77 -20.32
CA GLY A 384 26.09 47.98 -21.76
C GLY A 384 25.67 46.77 -22.59
N PHE A 385 25.17 47.01 -23.80
CA PHE A 385 24.97 46.00 -24.84
C PHE A 385 26.25 45.89 -25.68
N ALA A 386 26.85 44.71 -25.69
CA ALA A 386 28.11 44.44 -26.37
C ALA A 386 27.92 43.43 -27.50
N VAL A 387 28.70 43.63 -28.57
CA VAL A 387 28.80 42.74 -29.72
C VAL A 387 30.26 42.32 -29.86
N LYS A 388 30.48 41.06 -30.19
CA LYS A 388 31.82 40.50 -30.36
C LYS A 388 32.31 40.72 -31.79
N LEU A 389 33.41 41.45 -31.93
CA LEU A 389 34.02 41.84 -33.20
C LEU A 389 35.52 41.49 -33.18
N THR A 390 36.10 41.24 -34.35
CA THR A 390 37.52 40.93 -34.50
C THR A 390 38.37 42.19 -34.30
N ASN A 391 39.33 42.14 -33.38
CA ASN A 391 40.29 43.22 -33.16
C ASN A 391 41.24 43.33 -34.35
N LYS A 392 41.27 44.50 -35.00
CA LYS A 392 42.22 44.88 -36.06
C LYS A 392 42.93 46.19 -35.76
N THR A 393 43.10 46.53 -34.47
CA THR A 393 43.78 47.76 -34.04
C THR A 393 45.28 47.77 -34.33
N GLY A 394 45.86 46.66 -34.81
CA GLY A 394 47.30 46.50 -35.02
C GLY A 394 48.07 46.16 -33.73
N GLY A 395 47.37 45.92 -32.63
CA GLY A 395 47.93 45.59 -31.33
C GLY A 395 46.89 45.02 -30.35
N ASN A 396 47.24 44.97 -29.07
CA ASN A 396 46.29 44.58 -28.03
C ASN A 396 45.24 45.68 -27.81
N THR A 397 43.99 45.30 -27.60
CA THR A 397 42.92 46.25 -27.27
C THR A 397 43.22 47.07 -26.02
N VAL A 398 42.71 48.30 -25.97
CA VAL A 398 42.74 49.16 -24.78
C VAL A 398 41.31 49.34 -24.28
N ALA A 399 41.06 49.10 -22.98
CA ALA A 399 39.72 49.27 -22.41
C ALA A 399 39.21 50.70 -22.60
N GLY A 400 37.93 50.82 -22.94
CA GLY A 400 37.22 52.08 -23.20
C GLY A 400 37.65 52.83 -24.47
N GLN A 401 38.59 52.28 -25.23
CA GLN A 401 39.04 52.90 -26.48
C GLN A 401 37.88 52.98 -27.48
N LEU A 402 37.70 54.15 -28.09
CA LEU A 402 36.78 54.36 -29.19
C LEU A 402 37.24 53.58 -30.43
N VAL A 403 36.30 52.90 -31.09
CA VAL A 403 36.58 52.07 -32.26
C VAL A 403 35.65 52.39 -33.41
N GLU A 404 36.12 52.15 -34.62
CA GLU A 404 35.37 52.28 -35.87
C GLU A 404 35.40 50.96 -36.65
N ALA A 405 34.55 50.84 -37.66
CA ALA A 405 34.56 49.66 -38.53
C ALA A 405 35.91 49.58 -39.26
N SER A 406 36.51 48.39 -39.32
CA SER A 406 37.79 48.19 -40.01
C SER A 406 37.63 48.43 -41.51
N THR A 407 38.35 49.40 -42.07
CA THR A 407 38.36 49.76 -43.50
C THR A 407 39.66 49.59 -44.31
N PRO A 408 40.81 49.08 -43.81
CA PRO A 408 42.02 48.97 -44.63
C PRO A 408 41.84 48.10 -45.88
N VAL A 409 42.11 48.72 -47.05
CA VAL A 409 42.03 48.07 -48.37
C VAL A 409 43.04 46.91 -48.45
N GLY A 410 42.54 45.67 -48.46
CA GLY A 410 43.32 44.44 -48.66
C GLY A 410 43.25 43.40 -47.54
N ALA A 411 42.51 43.68 -46.46
CA ALA A 411 42.33 42.78 -45.32
C ALA A 411 40.89 42.77 -44.81
N ASP A 412 39.90 42.78 -45.72
CA ASP A 412 38.46 42.75 -45.42
C ASP A 412 38.14 41.55 -44.53
N THR A 413 38.12 41.79 -43.22
CA THR A 413 37.63 40.83 -42.25
C THR A 413 36.26 41.35 -41.85
N ASP A 414 35.22 40.66 -42.32
CA ASP A 414 33.86 40.94 -41.85
C ASP A 414 33.81 40.87 -40.31
N ASP A 415 32.90 41.62 -39.69
CA ASP A 415 32.76 41.74 -38.24
C ASP A 415 34.06 42.17 -37.50
N ALA A 416 34.81 43.13 -38.04
CA ALA A 416 36.05 43.63 -37.43
C ALA A 416 36.02 45.14 -37.12
N PHE A 417 36.80 45.53 -36.13
CA PHE A 417 36.98 46.94 -35.73
C PHE A 417 38.45 47.34 -35.72
N GLU A 418 38.72 48.62 -35.95
CA GLU A 418 40.03 49.25 -35.78
C GLU A 418 39.96 50.42 -34.78
N THR A 419 41.13 50.94 -34.42
CA THR A 419 41.20 52.11 -33.51
C THR A 419 40.56 53.30 -34.20
N ALA A 420 39.60 53.97 -33.56
CA ALA A 420 38.99 55.17 -34.13
C ALA A 420 40.07 56.22 -34.40
N ALA A 421 40.07 56.80 -35.61
CA ALA A 421 41.02 57.85 -35.95
C ALA A 421 40.82 59.09 -35.07
N GLY A 422 41.85 59.95 -34.99
CA GLY A 422 41.70 61.25 -34.31
C GLY A 422 40.60 62.07 -35.00
N SER A 423 39.62 62.54 -34.23
CA SER A 423 38.41 63.23 -34.72
C SER A 423 37.57 62.41 -35.70
N ALA A 424 37.51 61.09 -35.53
CA ALA A 424 36.66 60.20 -36.32
C ALA A 424 35.16 60.53 -36.22
N ASP A 425 34.44 60.35 -37.32
CA ASP A 425 32.99 60.61 -37.44
C ASP A 425 32.14 59.33 -37.54
N ASN A 426 32.77 58.16 -37.51
CA ASN A 426 32.19 56.85 -37.75
C ASN A 426 32.45 55.87 -36.57
N VAL A 427 32.54 56.39 -35.35
CA VAL A 427 32.71 55.57 -34.14
C VAL A 427 31.50 54.65 -33.96
N ILE A 428 31.75 53.36 -33.75
CA ILE A 428 30.71 52.33 -33.65
C ILE A 428 30.53 51.78 -32.23
N GLY A 429 31.44 52.10 -31.32
CA GLY A 429 31.44 51.54 -29.98
C GLY A 429 32.73 51.81 -29.22
N VAL A 430 32.84 51.17 -28.06
CA VAL A 430 34.05 51.19 -27.24
C VAL A 430 34.47 49.78 -26.87
N VAL A 431 35.77 49.54 -26.81
CA VAL A 431 36.32 48.26 -26.34
C VAL A 431 35.96 48.05 -24.87
N LEU A 432 35.43 46.88 -24.52
CA LEU A 432 35.15 46.50 -23.13
C LEU A 432 36.44 46.17 -22.35
N ASP A 433 37.21 45.21 -22.86
CA ASP A 433 38.37 44.63 -22.17
C ASP A 433 39.69 45.00 -22.84
N ALA A 434 40.69 45.36 -22.04
CA ALA A 434 42.06 45.54 -22.52
C ALA A 434 42.78 44.20 -22.73
N GLY A 435 43.79 44.18 -23.60
CA GLY A 435 44.71 43.06 -23.72
C GLY A 435 44.30 41.96 -24.71
N VAL A 436 43.20 42.11 -25.44
CA VAL A 436 42.80 41.16 -26.48
C VAL A 436 43.71 41.37 -27.70
N ALA A 437 44.40 40.33 -28.14
CA ALA A 437 45.39 40.42 -29.23
C ALA A 437 44.76 40.78 -30.58
N ASP A 438 45.55 41.36 -31.48
CA ASP A 438 45.16 41.58 -32.88
C ASP A 438 44.79 40.24 -33.54
N GLY A 439 43.71 40.25 -34.32
CA GLY A 439 43.11 39.07 -34.94
C GLY A 439 42.25 38.21 -34.04
N SER A 440 42.11 38.53 -32.74
CA SER A 440 41.21 37.84 -31.82
C SER A 440 39.89 38.59 -31.65
N GLU A 441 38.83 37.87 -31.28
CA GLU A 441 37.54 38.48 -30.98
C GLU A 441 37.56 39.24 -29.65
N ALA A 442 37.06 40.47 -29.65
CA ALA A 442 36.91 41.33 -28.46
C ALA A 442 35.46 41.84 -28.35
N TRP A 443 35.04 42.14 -27.12
CA TRP A 443 33.75 42.77 -26.86
C TRP A 443 33.81 44.27 -27.13
N VAL A 444 32.90 44.75 -27.99
CA VAL A 444 32.69 46.17 -28.25
C VAL A 444 31.31 46.54 -27.72
N VAL A 445 31.26 47.48 -26.77
CA VAL A 445 30.00 48.02 -26.25
C VAL A 445 29.49 49.07 -27.24
N VAL A 446 28.32 48.80 -27.84
CA VAL A 446 27.74 49.64 -28.90
C VAL A 446 26.56 50.46 -28.41
N SER A 447 26.06 50.21 -27.19
CA SER A 447 25.00 51.00 -26.55
C SER A 447 24.94 50.74 -25.04
N GLY A 448 24.31 51.65 -24.29
CA GLY A 448 24.14 51.51 -22.84
C GLY A 448 25.37 51.97 -22.06
N ILE A 449 25.56 51.48 -20.83
CA ILE A 449 26.63 51.99 -19.97
C ILE A 449 27.96 51.32 -20.32
N ALA A 450 29.00 52.13 -20.57
CA ALA A 450 30.36 51.67 -20.81
C ALA A 450 31.37 52.56 -20.09
N ASP A 451 32.56 52.02 -19.83
CA ASP A 451 33.71 52.82 -19.43
C ASP A 451 34.40 53.31 -20.71
N VAL A 452 34.53 54.63 -20.87
CA VAL A 452 35.07 55.27 -22.08
C VAL A 452 36.41 55.93 -21.76
N LEU A 453 37.40 55.74 -22.63
CA LEU A 453 38.73 56.31 -22.47
C LEU A 453 38.72 57.80 -22.84
N MET A 454 38.74 58.66 -21.83
CA MET A 454 38.86 60.10 -22.01
C MET A 454 40.31 60.48 -22.29
N ASP A 455 40.51 61.49 -23.14
CA ASP A 455 41.79 62.12 -23.37
C ASP A 455 42.27 62.94 -22.16
N ALA A 456 43.37 63.70 -22.33
CA ALA A 456 43.95 64.48 -21.23
C ALA A 456 43.01 65.55 -20.63
N GLY A 457 41.93 65.93 -21.33
CA GLY A 457 40.93 66.89 -20.86
C GLY A 457 40.04 66.36 -19.73
N GLY A 458 39.85 65.05 -19.63
CA GLY A 458 38.92 64.43 -18.68
C GLY A 458 37.45 64.74 -18.99
N SER A 459 36.56 64.53 -18.01
CA SER A 459 35.12 64.81 -18.16
C SER A 459 34.42 65.08 -16.83
N ALA A 460 33.25 65.72 -16.90
CA ALA A 460 32.30 65.88 -15.82
C ALA A 460 30.98 65.15 -16.11
N ARG A 461 30.23 64.83 -15.04
CA ARG A 461 28.88 64.28 -15.17
C ARG A 461 27.99 65.23 -16.00
N GLY A 462 27.35 64.68 -17.01
CA GLY A 462 26.46 65.39 -17.93
C GLY A 462 27.16 65.89 -19.19
N ASP A 463 28.48 65.77 -19.28
CA ASP A 463 29.21 66.14 -20.48
C ASP A 463 28.85 65.23 -21.65
N ARG A 464 28.61 65.84 -22.81
CA ARG A 464 28.50 65.12 -24.08
C ARG A 464 29.90 64.77 -24.58
N ILE A 465 30.08 63.57 -25.11
CA ILE A 465 31.38 63.11 -25.63
C ILE A 465 31.36 62.85 -27.13
N ILE A 466 32.51 63.15 -27.76
CA ILE A 466 32.84 62.87 -29.17
C ILE A 466 34.24 62.24 -29.24
N SER A 467 34.67 61.84 -30.44
CA SER A 467 36.05 61.43 -30.68
C SER A 467 37.02 62.62 -30.48
N SER A 468 38.09 62.40 -29.72
CA SER A 468 39.15 63.40 -29.53
C SER A 468 40.11 63.42 -30.72
N ALA A 469 40.97 64.44 -30.80
CA ALA A 469 42.09 64.44 -31.74
C ALA A 469 43.11 63.31 -31.47
N THR A 470 43.09 62.70 -30.28
CA THR A 470 43.88 61.52 -29.94
C THR A 470 43.12 60.26 -30.35
N ALA A 471 43.70 59.50 -31.29
CA ALA A 471 43.08 58.27 -31.79
C ALA A 471 42.63 57.34 -30.65
N GLY A 472 41.40 56.84 -30.75
CA GLY A 472 40.78 55.96 -29.77
C GLY A 472 40.39 56.59 -28.43
N SER A 473 40.58 57.90 -28.21
CA SER A 473 40.17 58.59 -26.98
C SER A 473 38.98 59.53 -27.24
N ALA A 474 38.15 59.76 -26.22
CA ALA A 474 37.03 60.69 -26.25
C ALA A 474 37.41 62.07 -25.66
N ASP A 475 36.77 63.13 -26.15
CA ASP A 475 36.84 64.50 -25.62
C ASP A 475 35.42 65.03 -25.34
N VAL A 476 35.32 66.02 -24.46
CA VAL A 476 34.08 66.68 -24.08
C VAL A 476 33.68 67.71 -25.13
N TRP A 477 32.39 67.70 -25.50
CA TRP A 477 31.85 68.59 -26.51
C TRP A 477 30.53 69.23 -26.07
N ASN A 478 30.62 70.27 -25.24
CA ASN A 478 29.47 71.00 -24.71
C ASN A 478 29.15 72.30 -25.48
N VAL A 479 29.15 72.28 -26.82
CA VAL A 479 28.68 73.43 -27.61
C VAL A 479 27.16 73.37 -27.78
N GLY A 480 26.47 74.43 -27.34
CA GLY A 480 25.00 74.52 -27.42
C GLY A 480 24.50 74.80 -28.85
N GLY A 481 23.35 74.19 -29.20
CA GLY A 481 22.62 74.42 -30.45
C GLY A 481 22.64 73.23 -31.41
N ALA A 482 21.61 73.13 -32.28
CA ALA A 482 21.53 72.13 -33.34
C ALA A 482 22.56 72.46 -34.44
N VAL A 483 23.76 71.88 -34.33
CA VAL A 483 24.84 72.02 -35.31
C VAL A 483 24.93 70.73 -36.13
N ALA A 484 25.48 70.80 -37.35
CA ALA A 484 25.68 69.65 -38.24
C ALA A 484 26.51 68.50 -37.63
N THR A 485 27.14 68.73 -36.48
CA THR A 485 27.96 67.79 -35.73
C THR A 485 27.18 66.97 -34.69
N HIS A 486 25.84 67.06 -34.64
CA HIS A 486 25.02 66.19 -33.78
C HIS A 486 25.23 64.69 -34.11
N PHE A 487 25.60 64.36 -35.35
CA PHE A 487 25.94 63.00 -35.79
C PHE A 487 27.31 62.49 -35.29
N LEU A 488 28.09 63.34 -34.58
CA LEU A 488 29.38 62.96 -34.00
C LEU A 488 29.26 62.57 -32.52
N GLU A 489 28.06 62.69 -31.95
CA GLU A 489 27.81 62.39 -30.54
C GLU A 489 27.82 60.88 -30.28
N ILE A 490 28.64 60.48 -29.30
CA ILE A 490 28.86 59.08 -28.93
C ILE A 490 28.10 58.74 -27.64
N GLY A 491 27.92 59.73 -26.75
CA GLY A 491 27.34 59.48 -25.45
C GLY A 491 27.37 60.66 -24.49
N HIS A 492 26.98 60.39 -23.25
CA HIS A 492 27.09 61.32 -22.13
C HIS A 492 27.84 60.69 -20.95
N CYS A 493 28.74 61.43 -20.32
CA CYS A 493 29.39 61.03 -19.09
C CYS A 493 28.38 61.02 -17.92
N ILE A 494 28.37 59.92 -17.16
CA ILE A 494 27.59 59.78 -15.92
C ILE A 494 28.49 59.68 -14.68
N GLU A 495 29.78 59.91 -14.86
CA GLU A 495 30.81 60.03 -13.84
C GLU A 495 31.75 61.19 -14.21
N THR A 496 32.39 61.79 -13.21
CA THR A 496 33.43 62.80 -13.41
C THR A 496 34.80 62.12 -13.41
N ARG A 497 35.60 62.33 -14.45
CA ARG A 497 36.97 61.84 -14.56
C ARG A 497 37.95 63.01 -14.67
N VAL A 498 38.90 63.08 -13.74
CA VAL A 498 39.96 64.10 -13.79
C VAL A 498 41.13 63.59 -14.64
N GLY A 499 41.39 64.27 -15.77
CA GLY A 499 42.43 63.90 -16.71
C GLY A 499 42.15 62.61 -17.48
N ALA A 500 43.17 62.08 -18.15
CA ALA A 500 43.02 60.89 -19.00
C ALA A 500 42.60 59.62 -18.22
N GLY A 501 41.87 58.77 -18.93
CA GLY A 501 41.48 57.43 -18.46
C GLY A 501 39.99 57.15 -18.56
N LEU A 502 39.58 56.03 -17.96
CA LEU A 502 38.21 55.54 -18.05
C LEU A 502 37.24 56.43 -17.27
N ALA A 503 36.17 56.85 -17.94
CA ALA A 503 35.03 57.53 -17.37
C ALA A 503 33.74 56.79 -17.74
N ARG A 504 32.84 56.60 -16.77
CA ARG A 504 31.57 55.94 -17.05
C ARG A 504 30.65 56.82 -17.87
N CYS A 505 30.19 56.31 -19.00
CA CYS A 505 29.31 57.00 -19.93
C CYS A 505 28.11 56.13 -20.30
N ILE A 506 27.01 56.77 -20.68
CA ILE A 506 25.94 56.13 -21.43
C ILE A 506 26.22 56.38 -22.92
N LEU A 507 26.44 55.31 -23.67
CA LEU A 507 26.57 55.33 -25.11
C LEU A 507 25.19 55.35 -25.75
N HIS A 508 24.99 56.35 -26.62
CA HIS A 508 23.82 56.51 -27.46
C HIS A 508 24.32 57.32 -28.67
N PHE A 509 24.57 56.61 -29.77
CA PHE A 509 25.09 57.21 -31.00
C PHE A 509 23.93 57.88 -31.74
N ASN A 510 24.16 59.09 -32.27
CA ASN A 510 23.14 59.94 -32.89
C ASN A 510 23.25 60.05 -34.41
#